data_AF-A0A1V2LNC6-F1
#
_entry.id   AF-A0A1V2LNC6-F1
#
_cell.length_a   1.000
_cell.length_b   1.000
_cell.length_c   1.000
_cell.angle_alpha   90.00
_cell.angle_beta   90.00
_cell.angle_gamma   90.00
#
_symmetry.space_group_name_H-M   'P 1'
#
loop_
_entity.id
_entity.type
_entity.pdbx_description
1 polymer ?
#
loop_
_entity_poly.entity_id
_entity_poly.type
_entity_poly.pdbx_seq_one_letter_code
_entity_poly.pdbx_strand_id
1 'polypeptide(L)'
;MSYLLPIHLMTYGYTFGSTTFHSFVASFKAIETLPRREFGEFQGKVLPIQFVTQSVAPIVIGLTAPYTISTLGLGLLGVSALGGIANIAYLTPKCAHFKTKRWEIVDTKYNGDNEAAVKSGEVAALDKQFGKFHGMSMGANLLSIVALTAYGFILSGHLKVI
;
A
#
# COMPACT_ATOMS: atom_id res chain seq x y z
N MET A 1 -0.57 -21.95 -27.54
CA MET A 1 -1.04 -20.62 -27.08
C MET A 1 0.03 -20.04 -26.17
N SER A 2 0.34 -18.75 -26.28
CA SER A 2 1.29 -18.11 -25.36
C SER A 2 0.64 -17.95 -23.99
N TYR A 3 1.18 -18.62 -22.96
CA TYR A 3 0.71 -18.49 -21.57
C TYR A 3 1.06 -17.13 -20.93
N LEU A 4 1.90 -16.33 -21.61
CA LEU A 4 2.36 -15.04 -21.11
C LEU A 4 1.23 -14.02 -20.99
N LEU A 5 0.34 -13.93 -21.98
CA LEU A 5 -0.79 -12.98 -21.95
C LEU A 5 -1.73 -13.23 -20.77
N PRO A 6 -2.22 -14.47 -20.50
CA PRO A 6 -3.00 -14.74 -19.30
C PRO A 6 -2.28 -14.36 -17.99
N ILE A 7 -0.99 -14.72 -17.85
CA ILE A 7 -0.21 -14.39 -16.64
C ILE A 7 -0.11 -12.87 -16.47
N HIS A 8 0.17 -12.15 -17.55
CA HIS A 8 0.26 -10.70 -17.57
C HIS A 8 -1.03 -10.04 -17.12
N LEU A 9 -2.17 -10.44 -17.71
CA LEU A 9 -3.49 -9.90 -17.38
C LEU A 9 -3.91 -10.21 -15.95
N MET A 10 -3.71 -11.45 -15.49
CA MET A 10 -4.06 -11.85 -14.13
C MET A 10 -3.19 -11.13 -13.10
N THR A 11 -1.89 -10.98 -13.36
CA THR A 11 -0.97 -10.26 -12.46
C THR A 11 -1.34 -8.78 -12.41
N TYR A 12 -1.57 -8.14 -13.56
CA TYR A 12 -2.03 -6.74 -13.61
C TYR A 12 -3.35 -6.55 -12.88
N GLY A 13 -4.36 -7.37 -13.19
CA GLY A 13 -5.68 -7.30 -12.58
C GLY A 13 -5.66 -7.52 -11.08
N TYR A 14 -4.90 -8.52 -10.60
CA TYR A 14 -4.71 -8.74 -9.17
C TYR A 14 -4.02 -7.55 -8.50
N THR A 15 -2.93 -7.03 -9.08
CA THR A 15 -2.15 -5.93 -8.48
C THR A 15 -2.97 -4.65 -8.39
N PHE A 16 -3.61 -4.26 -9.49
CA PHE A 16 -4.45 -3.07 -9.56
C PHE A 16 -5.68 -3.21 -8.66
N GLY A 17 -6.40 -4.33 -8.76
CA GLY A 17 -7.62 -4.60 -8.00
C GLY A 17 -7.36 -4.69 -6.50
N SER A 18 -6.37 -5.48 -6.07
CA SER A 18 -6.04 -5.61 -4.64
C SER A 18 -5.59 -4.29 -4.03
N THR A 19 -4.73 -3.54 -4.74
CA THR A 19 -4.24 -2.24 -4.26
C THR A 19 -5.38 -1.24 -4.12
N THR A 20 -6.25 -1.12 -5.13
CA THR A 20 -7.38 -0.17 -5.10
C THR A 20 -8.42 -0.56 -4.07
N PHE A 21 -8.84 -1.83 -4.05
CA PHE A 21 -9.86 -2.33 -3.11
C PHE A 21 -9.38 -2.22 -1.66
N HIS A 22 -8.14 -2.62 -1.36
CA HIS A 22 -7.64 -2.52 0.00
C HIS A 22 -7.57 -1.06 0.48
N SER A 23 -7.08 -0.17 -0.39
CA SER A 23 -6.83 1.23 -0.03
C SER A 23 -8.11 2.03 0.16
N PHE A 24 -9.11 1.83 -0.70
CA PHE A 24 -10.32 2.66 -0.72
C PHE A 24 -11.57 1.99 -0.15
N VAL A 25 -11.58 0.67 0.01
CA VAL A 25 -12.76 -0.06 0.52
C VAL A 25 -12.42 -0.77 1.83
N ALA A 26 -11.51 -1.75 1.79
CA ALA A 26 -11.27 -2.60 2.95
C ALA A 26 -10.68 -1.83 4.14
N SER A 27 -9.72 -0.92 3.91
CA SER A 27 -9.10 -0.14 4.99
C SER A 27 -10.07 0.85 5.63
N PHE A 28 -10.89 1.53 4.84
CA PHE A 28 -11.94 2.40 5.34
C PHE A 28 -12.98 1.63 6.14
N LYS A 29 -13.39 0.46 5.65
CA LYS A 29 -14.34 -0.35 6.42
C LYS A 29 -13.72 -0.88 7.71
N ALA A 30 -12.45 -1.25 7.69
CA ALA A 30 -11.73 -1.75 8.86
C ALA A 30 -11.59 -0.68 9.95
N ILE A 31 -11.25 0.58 9.62
CA ILE A 31 -11.13 1.65 10.63
C ILE A 31 -12.50 2.05 11.21
N GLU A 32 -13.58 1.93 10.45
CA GLU A 32 -14.94 2.15 10.95
C GLU A 32 -15.44 1.03 11.89
N THR A 33 -14.88 -0.17 11.78
CA THR A 33 -15.42 -1.38 12.43
C THR A 33 -14.55 -1.92 13.56
N LEU A 34 -13.25 -1.66 13.52
CA LEU A 34 -12.30 -2.16 14.51
C LEU A 34 -11.87 -1.06 15.48
N PRO A 35 -11.70 -1.38 16.77
CA PRO A 35 -10.97 -0.52 17.70
C PRO A 35 -9.60 -0.12 17.15
N ARG A 36 -9.12 1.09 17.48
CA ARG A 36 -7.88 1.66 16.92
C ARG A 36 -6.67 0.73 17.01
N ARG A 37 -6.52 0.00 18.13
CA ARG A 37 -5.42 -0.96 18.33
C ARG A 37 -5.55 -2.14 17.38
N GLU A 38 -6.72 -2.76 17.33
CA GLU A 38 -7.02 -3.90 16.46
C GLU A 38 -6.90 -3.55 14.98
N PHE A 39 -7.39 -2.38 14.57
CA PHE A 39 -7.18 -1.84 13.21
C PHE A 39 -5.67 -1.75 12.89
N GLY A 40 -4.89 -1.18 13.81
CA GLY A 40 -3.44 -1.05 13.65
C GLY A 40 -2.72 -2.41 13.58
N GLU A 41 -3.19 -3.42 14.30
CA GLU A 41 -2.67 -4.79 14.25
C GLU A 41 -3.02 -5.48 12.94
N PHE A 42 -4.28 -5.40 12.51
CA PHE A 42 -4.76 -5.90 11.22
C PHE A 42 -3.96 -5.31 10.06
N GLN A 43 -3.84 -3.98 10.00
CA GLN A 43 -3.04 -3.28 8.99
C GLN A 43 -1.56 -3.71 9.03
N GLY A 44 -1.01 -3.95 10.23
CA GLY A 44 0.35 -4.46 10.40
C GLY A 44 0.59 -5.85 9.80
N LYS A 45 -0.47 -6.63 9.57
CA LYS A 45 -0.39 -7.96 8.92
C LYS A 45 -0.70 -7.89 7.42
N VAL A 46 -1.61 -7.02 7.00
CA VAL A 46 -2.04 -6.93 5.59
C VAL A 46 -1.09 -6.07 4.74
N LEU A 47 -0.68 -4.91 5.24
CA LEU A 47 0.13 -3.97 4.45
C LEU A 47 1.46 -4.54 3.95
N PRO A 48 2.24 -5.33 4.72
CA PRO A 48 3.45 -5.95 4.20
C PRO A 48 3.20 -6.83 2.97
N ILE A 49 2.09 -7.60 2.95
CA ILE A 49 1.73 -8.46 1.83
C ILE A 49 1.39 -7.62 0.60
N GLN A 50 0.62 -6.55 0.79
CA GLN A 50 0.28 -5.64 -0.30
C GLN A 50 1.51 -4.91 -0.86
N PHE A 51 2.38 -4.39 -0.01
CA PHE A 51 3.57 -3.68 -0.49
C PHE A 51 4.55 -4.62 -1.19
N VAL A 52 4.70 -5.87 -0.74
CA VAL A 52 5.47 -6.89 -1.47
C VAL A 52 4.86 -7.14 -2.84
N THR A 53 3.53 -7.24 -2.91
CA THR A 53 2.82 -7.36 -4.19
C THR A 53 3.13 -6.17 -5.09
N GLN A 54 3.04 -4.94 -4.58
CA GLN A 54 3.36 -3.73 -5.34
C GLN A 54 4.83 -3.63 -5.77
N SER A 55 5.76 -4.22 -5.03
CA SER A 55 7.18 -4.27 -5.39
C SER A 55 7.49 -5.30 -6.47
N VAL A 56 6.90 -6.50 -6.37
CA VAL A 56 7.26 -7.64 -7.22
C VAL A 56 6.37 -7.74 -8.46
N ALA A 57 5.07 -7.49 -8.32
CA ALA A 57 4.13 -7.70 -9.41
C ALA A 57 4.40 -6.83 -10.65
N PRO A 58 4.85 -5.56 -10.56
CA PRO A 58 5.24 -4.79 -11.75
C PRO A 58 6.39 -5.42 -12.53
N ILE A 59 7.32 -6.11 -11.86
CA ILE A 59 8.41 -6.86 -12.51
C ILE A 59 7.82 -8.03 -13.29
N VAL A 60 6.91 -8.79 -12.68
CA VAL A 60 6.22 -9.91 -13.34
C VAL A 60 5.41 -9.42 -14.53
N ILE A 61 4.68 -8.31 -14.41
CA ILE A 61 3.95 -7.67 -15.51
C ILE A 61 4.93 -7.31 -16.64
N GLY A 62 6.06 -6.70 -16.32
CA GLY A 62 7.12 -6.36 -17.28
C GLY A 62 7.66 -7.57 -18.05
N LEU A 63 7.95 -8.67 -17.34
CA LEU A 63 8.54 -9.89 -17.91
C LEU A 63 7.54 -10.74 -18.71
N THR A 64 6.23 -10.58 -18.46
CA THR A 64 5.18 -11.41 -19.06
C THR A 64 4.42 -10.69 -20.17
N ALA A 65 4.76 -9.44 -20.49
CA ALA A 65 4.10 -8.71 -21.58
C ALA A 65 4.36 -9.42 -22.92
N PRO A 66 3.29 -9.79 -23.67
CA PRO A 66 3.42 -10.41 -24.99
C PRO A 66 3.67 -9.36 -26.10
N TYR A 67 4.05 -8.15 -25.72
CA TYR A 67 4.29 -6.99 -26.58
C TYR A 67 5.45 -6.17 -26.00
N THR A 68 6.07 -5.33 -26.83
CA THR A 68 7.11 -4.40 -26.37
C THR A 68 6.48 -3.28 -25.54
N ILE A 69 6.79 -3.24 -24.25
CA ILE A 69 6.35 -2.16 -23.36
C ILE A 69 7.12 -0.88 -23.73
N SER A 70 6.41 0.24 -23.90
CA SER A 70 7.02 1.54 -24.15
C SER A 70 7.84 2.04 -22.95
N THR A 71 8.75 2.99 -23.17
CA THR A 71 9.52 3.64 -22.08
C THR A 71 8.61 4.22 -21.00
N LEU A 72 7.48 4.82 -21.40
CA LEU A 72 6.48 5.31 -20.47
C LEU A 72 5.86 4.17 -19.65
N GLY A 73 5.48 3.06 -20.30
CA GLY A 73 4.93 1.89 -19.60
C GLY A 73 5.91 1.30 -18.58
N LEU A 74 7.20 1.19 -18.92
CA LEU A 74 8.23 0.76 -17.99
C LEU A 74 8.40 1.74 -16.82
N GLY A 75 8.37 3.05 -17.10
CA GLY A 75 8.41 4.09 -16.07
C GLY A 75 7.24 3.99 -15.09
N LEU A 76 6.03 3.77 -15.58
CA LEU A 76 4.82 3.62 -14.75
C LEU A 76 4.90 2.38 -13.85
N LEU A 77 5.34 1.24 -14.39
CA LEU A 77 5.57 0.03 -13.59
C LEU A 77 6.68 0.25 -12.55
N GLY A 78 7.75 0.96 -12.93
CA GLY A 78 8.84 1.33 -12.04
C GLY A 78 8.38 2.21 -10.87
N VAL A 79 7.53 3.21 -11.12
CA VAL A 79 6.93 4.05 -10.07
C VAL A 79 6.19 3.20 -9.04
N SER A 80 5.36 2.25 -9.49
CA SER A 80 4.65 1.34 -8.58
C SER A 80 5.62 0.48 -7.77
N ALA A 81 6.61 -0.12 -8.42
CA ALA A 81 7.60 -1.00 -7.77
C ALA A 81 8.40 -0.25 -6.69
N LEU A 82 8.91 0.93 -7.03
CA LEU A 82 9.68 1.78 -6.12
C LEU A 82 8.84 2.27 -4.94
N GLY A 83 7.55 2.59 -5.17
CA GLY A 83 6.61 2.93 -4.10
C GLY A 83 6.42 1.78 -3.10
N GLY A 84 6.23 0.55 -3.58
CA GLY A 84 6.18 -0.64 -2.74
C GLY A 84 7.47 -0.86 -1.94
N ILE A 85 8.63 -0.70 -2.60
CA ILE A 85 9.94 -0.88 -1.96
C ILE A 85 10.15 0.16 -0.86
N ALA A 86 9.85 1.44 -1.13
CA ALA A 86 9.96 2.51 -0.14
C ALA A 86 9.05 2.25 1.08
N ASN A 87 7.86 1.69 0.84
CA ASN A 87 6.95 1.29 1.90
C ASN A 87 7.51 0.17 2.78
N ILE A 88 8.04 -0.89 2.19
CA ILE A 88 8.63 -2.02 2.94
C ILE A 88 9.89 -1.59 3.68
N ALA A 89 10.81 -0.92 2.98
CA ALA A 89 12.16 -0.66 3.48
C ALA A 89 12.20 0.47 4.51
N TYR A 90 11.27 1.43 4.44
CA TYR A 90 11.38 2.65 5.25
C TYR A 90 10.08 3.11 5.89
N LEU A 91 9.01 3.33 5.12
CA LEU A 91 7.82 4.01 5.63
C LEU A 91 7.05 3.16 6.64
N THR A 92 6.81 1.88 6.33
CA THR A 92 6.07 0.98 7.23
C THR A 92 6.84 0.68 8.52
N PRO A 93 8.16 0.41 8.51
CA PRO A 93 8.96 0.30 9.73
C PRO A 93 8.91 1.55 10.61
N LYS A 94 8.93 2.76 10.02
CA LYS A 94 8.78 4.00 10.78
C LYS A 94 7.39 4.13 11.40
N CYS A 95 6.33 3.82 10.66
CA CYS A 95 4.97 3.78 11.22
C CYS A 95 4.86 2.79 12.38
N ALA A 96 5.42 1.58 12.23
CA ALA A 96 5.42 0.57 13.28
C ALA A 96 6.16 1.05 14.53
N HIS A 97 7.32 1.70 14.38
CA HIS A 97 8.09 2.26 15.49
C HIS A 97 7.26 3.25 16.34
N PHE A 98 6.62 4.24 15.70
CA PHE A 98 5.81 5.22 16.42
C PHE A 98 4.55 4.60 17.04
N LYS A 99 3.93 3.64 16.35
CA LYS A 99 2.78 2.89 16.87
C LYS A 99 3.15 2.08 18.13
N THR A 100 4.29 1.39 18.12
CA THR A 100 4.77 0.62 19.29
C THR A 100 5.04 1.54 20.47
N LYS A 101 5.79 2.64 20.27
CA LYS A 101 6.04 3.63 21.33
C LYS A 101 4.77 4.24 21.89
N ARG A 102 3.79 4.51 21.03
CA ARG A 102 2.49 5.02 21.44
C ARG A 102 1.82 4.03 22.41
N TRP A 103 1.73 2.77 22.03
CA TRP A 103 1.06 1.75 22.84
C TRP A 103 1.80 1.47 24.15
N GLU A 104 3.13 1.51 24.15
CA GLU A 104 3.93 1.41 25.38
C GLU A 104 3.53 2.50 26.40
N ILE A 105 3.45 3.77 25.98
CA ILE A 105 3.04 4.88 26.86
C ILE A 105 1.57 4.74 27.28
N VAL A 106 0.68 4.46 26.32
CA VAL A 106 -0.76 4.32 26.57
C VAL A 106 -1.04 3.22 27.58
N ASP A 107 -0.37 2.07 27.46
CA ASP A 107 -0.58 0.93 28.35
C ASP A 107 0.05 1.16 29.73
N THR A 108 1.27 1.71 29.80
CA THR A 108 2.02 1.84 31.06
C THR A 108 1.61 3.04 31.91
N LYS A 109 1.23 4.17 31.30
CA LYS A 109 0.98 5.44 32.00
C LYS A 109 -0.50 5.80 32.09
N TYR A 110 -1.29 5.39 31.10
CA TYR A 110 -2.70 5.75 31.01
C TYR A 110 -3.64 4.56 31.21
N ASN A 111 -3.11 3.34 31.30
CA ASN A 111 -3.87 2.10 31.49
C ASN A 111 -4.94 1.91 30.39
N GLY A 112 -4.63 2.32 29.15
CA GLY A 112 -5.49 2.19 27.98
C GLY A 112 -5.69 3.48 27.18
N ASP A 113 -6.28 3.36 25.98
CA ASP A 113 -6.49 4.45 25.02
C ASP A 113 -7.68 5.35 25.39
N ASN A 114 -7.55 6.04 26.52
CA ASN A 114 -8.59 6.91 27.07
C ASN A 114 -8.36 8.39 26.76
N GLU A 115 -9.30 9.25 27.19
CA GLU A 115 -9.26 10.68 26.94
C GLU A 115 -7.99 11.36 27.48
N ALA A 116 -7.48 10.92 28.65
CA ALA A 116 -6.24 11.45 29.21
C ALA A 116 -5.02 11.09 28.36
N ALA A 117 -4.96 9.87 27.82
CA ALA A 117 -3.92 9.45 26.90
C ALA A 117 -3.95 10.29 25.61
N VAL A 118 -5.12 10.42 24.99
CA VAL A 118 -5.31 11.16 23.72
C VAL A 118 -4.99 12.65 23.85
N LYS A 119 -5.33 13.28 24.99
CA LYS A 119 -5.03 14.70 25.26
C LYS A 119 -3.59 14.94 25.72
N SER A 120 -2.81 13.89 25.97
CA SER A 120 -1.43 14.04 26.42
C SER A 120 -0.51 14.54 25.30
N GLY A 121 0.42 15.43 25.65
CA GLY A 121 1.37 15.98 24.68
C GLY A 121 2.34 14.93 24.10
N GLU A 122 2.68 13.88 24.85
CA GLU A 122 3.60 12.83 24.41
C GLU A 122 2.95 11.86 23.41
N VAL A 123 1.68 11.47 23.64
CA VAL A 123 0.92 10.66 22.67
C VAL A 123 0.62 11.49 21.42
N ALA A 124 0.23 12.76 21.58
CA ALA A 124 -0.01 13.66 20.45
C ALA A 124 1.25 13.85 19.57
N ALA A 125 2.43 13.95 20.18
CA ALA A 125 3.68 14.04 19.45
C ALA A 125 3.98 12.78 18.63
N LEU A 126 3.72 11.60 19.19
CA LEU A 126 3.87 10.32 18.49
C LEU A 126 2.84 10.17 17.35
N ASP A 127 1.58 10.54 17.59
CA ASP A 127 0.52 10.51 16.59
C ASP A 127 0.84 11.44 15.41
N LYS A 128 1.43 12.61 15.66
CA LYS A 128 1.91 13.52 14.62
C LYS A 128 3.03 12.90 13.77
N GLN A 129 4.00 12.23 14.41
CA GLN A 129 5.07 11.54 13.67
C GLN A 129 4.50 10.38 12.86
N PHE A 130 3.64 9.56 13.45
CA PHE A 130 2.94 8.50 12.75
C PHE A 130 2.19 9.03 11.52
N GLY A 131 1.38 10.09 11.70
CA GLY A 131 0.60 10.71 10.62
C GLY A 131 1.46 11.20 9.45
N LYS A 132 2.66 11.74 9.73
CA LYS A 132 3.62 12.13 8.68
C LYS A 132 4.07 10.94 7.83
N PHE A 133 4.56 9.87 8.46
CA PHE A 133 5.06 8.70 7.72
C PHE A 133 3.94 7.90 7.06
N HIS A 134 2.79 7.81 7.73
CA HIS A 134 1.58 7.20 7.16
C HIS A 134 1.09 7.98 5.94
N GLY A 135 1.07 9.32 6.00
CA GLY A 135 0.72 10.18 4.86
C GLY A 135 1.64 9.98 3.65
N MET A 136 2.95 9.88 3.88
CA MET A 136 3.90 9.55 2.81
C MET A 136 3.64 8.15 2.21
N SER A 137 3.34 7.16 3.05
CA SER A 137 2.99 5.80 2.63
C SER A 137 1.71 5.77 1.77
N MET A 138 0.65 6.46 2.22
CA MET A 138 -0.59 6.62 1.47
C MET A 138 -0.36 7.34 0.14
N GLY A 139 0.47 8.39 0.12
CA GLY A 139 0.81 9.11 -1.10
C GLY A 139 1.54 8.24 -2.12
N ALA A 140 2.52 7.44 -1.68
CA ALA A 140 3.21 6.48 -2.54
C ALA A 140 2.24 5.42 -3.11
N ASN A 141 1.29 4.97 -2.29
CA ASN A 141 0.27 4.00 -2.70
C ASN A 141 -0.74 4.61 -3.69
N LEU A 142 -1.19 5.85 -3.48
CA LEU A 142 -2.03 6.58 -4.43
C LEU A 142 -1.31 6.78 -5.77
N LEU A 143 -0.03 7.14 -5.74
CA LEU A 143 0.78 7.29 -6.94
C LEU A 143 0.94 5.97 -7.69
N SER A 144 1.12 4.84 -6.98
CA SER A 144 1.09 3.50 -7.57
C SER A 144 -0.24 3.21 -8.28
N ILE A 145 -1.37 3.54 -7.66
CA ILE A 145 -2.70 3.37 -8.27
C ILE A 145 -2.83 4.20 -9.55
N VAL A 146 -2.44 5.47 -9.53
CA VAL A 146 -2.46 6.34 -10.72
C VAL A 146 -1.56 5.77 -11.82
N ALA A 147 -0.37 5.30 -11.46
CA ALA A 147 0.57 4.71 -12.41
C ALA A 147 0.04 3.41 -13.04
N LEU A 148 -0.57 2.53 -12.24
CA LEU A 148 -1.19 1.28 -12.72
C LEU A 148 -2.44 1.54 -13.56
N THR A 149 -3.22 2.57 -13.25
CA THR A 149 -4.33 3.03 -14.11
C THR A 149 -3.80 3.49 -15.47
N ALA A 150 -2.78 4.36 -15.48
CA ALA A 150 -2.16 4.83 -16.72
C ALA A 150 -1.54 3.67 -17.54
N TYR A 151 -0.90 2.71 -16.86
CA TYR A 151 -0.42 1.49 -17.50
C TYR A 151 -1.56 0.67 -18.12
N GLY A 152 -2.71 0.59 -17.44
CA GLY A 152 -3.91 -0.06 -17.94
C GLY A 152 -4.38 0.47 -19.29
N PHE A 153 -4.30 1.78 -19.51
CA PHE A 153 -4.60 2.38 -20.81
C PHE A 153 -3.62 1.92 -21.90
N ILE A 154 -2.31 1.84 -21.59
CA ILE A 154 -1.30 1.30 -22.52
C ILE A 154 -1.62 -0.16 -22.85
N LEU A 155 -1.83 -0.99 -21.82
CA LEU A 155 -2.21 -2.39 -21.97
C LEU A 155 -3.46 -2.54 -22.85
N SER A 156 -4.50 -1.73 -22.64
CA SER A 156 -5.74 -1.81 -23.40
C SER A 156 -5.54 -1.60 -24.90
N GLY A 157 -4.60 -0.74 -25.30
CA GLY A 157 -4.26 -0.50 -26.71
C GLY A 157 -3.61 -1.70 -27.41
N HIS A 158 -3.14 -2.69 -26.65
CA HIS A 158 -2.56 -3.93 -27.16
C HIS A 158 -3.52 -5.13 -27.11
N LEU A 159 -4.71 -4.97 -26.52
CA LEU A 159 -5.73 -6.02 -26.48
C LEU A 159 -6.64 -5.94 -27.72
N LYS A 160 -6.90 -7.09 -28.34
CA LYS A 160 -7.92 -7.22 -29.39
C LYS A 160 -9.21 -7.72 -28.75
N VAL A 161 -10.26 -6.90 -28.76
CA VAL A 161 -11.62 -7.34 -28.46
C VAL A 161 -12.23 -7.77 -29.80
N ILE A 162 -12.51 -9.07 -29.94
CA ILE A 162 -13.18 -9.66 -31.11
C ILE A 162 -14.66 -9.77 -30.81
#